data_AF-A0A842NR68-F1
#
_entry.id   AF-A0A842NR68-F1
#
_cell.length_a   1.000
_cell.length_b   1.000
_cell.length_c   1.000
_cell.angle_alpha   90.00
_cell.angle_beta   90.00
_cell.angle_gamma   90.00
#
_symmetry.space_group_name_H-M   'P 1'
#
loop_
_entity.id
_entity.type
_entity.pdbx_description
1 polymer ?
#
loop_
_entity_poly.entity_id
_entity_poly.type
_entity_poly.pdbx_seq_one_letter_code
_entity_poly.pdbx_strand_id
1 'polypeptide(L)' 'MAKRKIKVEDLRRFKFVSDPQISPGGSRVAFVVSTIDYKGNKYRRCILLADTQSGQLSQFTHGSGSDNN' A
#
# COMPACT_ATOMS: atom_id res chain seq x y z
N MET A 1 -5.92 -27.04 -16.79
CA MET A 1 -4.79 -26.74 -15.87
C MET A 1 -5.30 -26.77 -14.43
N ALA A 2 -4.60 -27.42 -13.50
CA ALA A 2 -5.01 -27.48 -12.10
C ALA A 2 -4.76 -26.13 -11.39
N LYS A 3 -5.73 -25.67 -10.58
CA LYS A 3 -5.63 -24.40 -9.82
C LYS A 3 -4.62 -24.58 -8.66
N ARG A 4 -3.66 -23.65 -8.53
CA ARG A 4 -2.64 -23.70 -7.46
C ARG A 4 -3.28 -23.51 -6.07
N LYS A 5 -2.90 -24.32 -5.08
CA LYS A 5 -3.28 -24.14 -3.67
C LYS A 5 -2.61 -22.89 -3.06
N ILE A 6 -3.31 -22.25 -2.13
CA ILE A 6 -2.78 -21.13 -1.32
C ILE A 6 -1.66 -21.67 -0.41
N LYS A 7 -0.59 -20.89 -0.26
CA LYS A 7 0.51 -21.17 0.66
C LYS A 7 0.81 -19.96 1.55
N VAL A 8 1.59 -20.14 2.61
CA VAL A 8 1.97 -19.05 3.53
C VAL A 8 2.70 -17.92 2.81
N GLU A 9 3.47 -18.22 1.75
CA GLU A 9 4.19 -17.20 0.98
C GLU A 9 3.23 -16.24 0.25
N ASP A 10 1.99 -16.64 0.02
CA ASP A 10 0.98 -15.79 -0.62
C ASP A 10 0.56 -14.65 0.31
N LEU A 11 0.60 -14.85 1.63
CA LEU A 11 0.32 -13.80 2.61
C LEU A 11 1.33 -12.65 2.49
N ARG A 12 2.58 -12.94 2.10
CA ARG A 12 3.63 -11.93 1.91
C ARG A 12 3.34 -10.97 0.75
N ARG A 13 2.41 -11.34 -0.14
CA ARG A 13 2.01 -10.53 -1.30
C ARG A 13 0.88 -9.56 -0.96
N PHE A 14 0.33 -9.63 0.24
CA PHE A 14 -0.74 -8.73 0.66
C PHE A 14 -0.23 -7.30 0.78
N LYS A 15 -1.09 -6.38 0.33
CA LYS A 15 -0.95 -4.95 0.55
C LYS A 15 -2.12 -4.52 1.40
N PHE A 16 -1.84 -3.95 2.56
CA PHE A 16 -2.85 -3.43 3.46
C PHE A 16 -3.02 -1.94 3.19
N VAL A 17 -4.26 -1.50 3.02
CA VAL A 17 -4.61 -0.10 2.75
C VAL A 17 -5.31 0.48 3.96
N SER A 18 -4.92 1.67 4.39
CA SER A 18 -5.48 2.34 5.56
C SER A 18 -5.45 3.86 5.42
N ASP A 19 -6.21 4.54 6.29
CA ASP A 19 -6.22 6.00 6.45
C ASP A 19 -6.41 6.78 5.13
N PRO A 20 -7.54 6.59 4.43
CA PRO A 20 -7.83 7.36 3.23
C PRO A 20 -8.23 8.80 3.59
N GLN A 21 -7.62 9.77 2.92
CA GLN A 21 -7.90 11.20 3.05
C GLN A 21 -8.19 11.79 1.66
N ILE A 22 -9.35 12.41 1.51
CA ILE A 22 -9.76 13.03 0.24
C ILE A 22 -9.37 14.50 0.19
N SER A 23 -8.86 14.95 -0.97
CA SER A 23 -8.60 16.37 -1.19
C SER A 23 -9.91 17.18 -1.15
N PRO A 24 -9.91 18.47 -0.77
CA PRO A 24 -11.13 19.28 -0.65
C PRO A 24 -12.00 19.30 -1.93
N GLY A 25 -11.38 19.33 -3.10
CA GLY A 25 -12.07 19.30 -4.39
C GLY A 25 -12.39 17.90 -4.93
N GLY A 26 -12.13 16.85 -4.14
CA GLY A 26 -12.44 15.47 -4.51
C GLY A 26 -11.55 14.83 -5.57
N SER A 27 -10.67 15.57 -6.25
CA SER A 27 -9.93 15.03 -7.40
C SER A 27 -8.86 13.99 -7.04
N ARG A 28 -8.35 14.02 -5.80
CA ARG A 28 -7.31 13.09 -5.33
C ARG A 28 -7.63 12.48 -3.97
N VAL A 29 -7.15 11.25 -3.76
CA VAL A 29 -7.17 10.56 -2.47
C VAL A 29 -5.75 10.17 -2.07
N ALA A 30 -5.33 10.57 -0.88
CA ALA A 30 -4.12 10.06 -0.24
C ALA A 30 -4.47 8.87 0.65
N PHE A 31 -3.64 7.82 0.68
CA PHE A 31 -3.84 6.68 1.58
C PHE A 31 -2.53 5.98 1.88
N VAL A 32 -2.48 5.26 3.00
CA VAL A 32 -1.31 4.48 3.42
C VAL A 32 -1.39 3.08 2.84
N VAL A 33 -0.29 2.63 2.23
CA VAL A 33 -0.08 1.24 1.80
C VAL A 33 1.01 0.62 2.67
N SER A 34 0.65 -0.43 3.40
CA SER A 34 1.58 -1.25 4.18
C SER A 34 1.87 -2.57 3.46
N THR A 35 3.15 -2.91 3.34
CA THR A 35 3.65 -4.13 2.69
C THR A 35 4.60 -4.89 3.60
N ILE A 36 4.65 -6.21 3.46
CA ILE A 36 5.53 -7.08 4.26
C ILE A 36 6.91 -7.15 3.60
N ASP A 37 7.93 -6.61 4.26
CA ASP A 37 9.33 -6.86 3.94
C ASP A 37 9.82 -8.06 4.75
N TYR A 38 9.64 -9.26 4.18
CA TYR A 38 10.00 -10.50 4.85
C TYR A 38 11.51 -10.63 5.10
N LYS A 39 12.34 -10.12 4.18
CA LYS A 39 13.81 -10.18 4.33
C LYS A 39 14.28 -9.29 5.48
N GLY A 40 13.70 -8.10 5.60
CA GLY A 40 13.99 -7.16 6.68
C GLY A 40 13.20 -7.39 7.97
N ASN A 41 12.35 -8.43 8.01
CA ASN A 41 11.40 -8.71 9.10
C ASN A 41 10.63 -7.47 9.58
N LYS A 42 10.12 -6.66 8.64
CA LYS A 42 9.48 -5.38 8.95
C LYS A 42 8.30 -5.10 8.02
N TYR A 43 7.43 -4.19 8.44
CA TYR A 43 6.45 -3.58 7.54
C TYR A 43 7.03 -2.32 6.92
N ARG A 44 6.83 -2.14 5.62
CA ARG A 44 7.12 -0.90 4.91
C ARG A 44 5.81 -0.19 4.61
N ARG A 45 5.76 1.09 4.96
CA ARG A 45 4.59 1.94 4.72
C ARG A 45 4.97 3.06 3.77
N CYS A 46 4.11 3.35 2.81
CA CYS A 46 4.21 4.54 1.99
C CYS A 46 2.83 5.16 1.80
N ILE A 47 2.80 6.47 1.58
CA ILE A 47 1.59 7.18 1.17
C ILE A 47 1.54 7.14 -0.35
N LEU A 48 0.41 6.71 -0.89
CA LEU A 48 0.10 6.84 -2.31
C LEU A 48 -0.98 7.91 -2.51
N LEU A 49 -0.92 8.58 -3.66
CA LEU A 49 -1.99 9.40 -4.18
C LEU A 49 -2.68 8.67 -5.32
N ALA A 50 -4.01 8.59 -5.26
CA ALA A 50 -4.85 8.20 -6.38
C ALA A 50 -5.50 9.43 -7.00
N ASP A 51 -5.44 9.51 -8.33
CA ASP A 51 -6.37 10.33 -9.09
C ASP A 51 -7.74 9.64 -9.13
N THR A 52 -8.80 10.34 -8.75
CA THR A 52 -10.14 9.74 -8.58
C THR A 52 -10.86 9.44 -9.88
N GLN A 53 -10.48 10.09 -10.98
CA GLN A 53 -11.12 9.91 -12.27
C GLN A 53 -10.48 8.77 -13.06
N SER A 54 -9.15 8.74 -13.11
CA SER A 54 -8.37 7.76 -13.88
C SER A 54 -7.94 6.54 -13.06
N GLY A 55 -7.94 6.63 -11.73
CA GLY A 55 -7.41 5.59 -10.85
C GLY A 55 -5.89 5.48 -10.86
N GLN A 56 -5.18 6.42 -11.52
CA GLN A 56 -3.72 6.42 -11.55
C GLN A 56 -3.15 6.61 -10.15
N LEU A 57 -2.17 5.77 -9.81
CA LEU A 57 -1.49 5.80 -8.52
C LEU A 57 -0.09 6.41 -8.67
N SER A 58 0.26 7.34 -7.79
CA SER A 58 1.62 7.85 -7.65
C SER A 58 2.08 7.73 -6.21
N GLN A 59 3.35 7.40 -6.01
CA GLN A 59 3.94 7.32 -4.68
C GLN A 59 4.29 8.72 -4.19
N PHE A 60 3.81 9.07 -3.00
CA PHE A 60 4.01 10.39 -2.42
C PHE A 60 5.19 10.42 -1.45
N THR A 61 5.33 9.39 -0.60
CA THR A 61 6.47 9.28 0.32
C THR A 61 7.43 8.18 -0.10
N HIS A 62 8.73 8.44 0.04
CA HIS A 62 9.81 7.51 -0.28
C HIS A 62 10.66 7.23 0.97
N GLY A 63 11.25 6.05 1.03
CA GLY A 63 12.14 5.67 2.12
C GLY A 63 11.82 4.29 2.69
N SER A 64 12.71 3.81 3.55
CA SER A 64 12.58 2.50 4.21
C SER A 64 12.29 2.60 5.71
N GLY A 65 12.24 3.83 6.23
CA GLY A 65 11.87 4.12 7.61
C GLY A 65 10.35 4.07 7.77
N SER A 66 9.92 3.53 8.90
CA SER A 66 8.55 3.65 9.39
C SER A 66 8.65 3.94 10.87
N ASP A 67 8.00 5.02 11.29
CA ASP A 67 7.85 5.38 12.69
C ASP A 67 6.37 5.29 13.06
N ASN A 68 6.07 4.79 14.25
CA ASN A 68 4.74 4.69 14.82
C ASN A 68 4.87 5.14 16.28
N ASN A 69 4.03 6.08 16.70
CA ASN A 69 3.91 6.49 18.11
C ASN A 69 3.32 5.38 18.97
#